data_AF-A0A6B3CBU9-F1
#
_entry.id   AF-A0A6B3CBU9-F1
#
_cell.length_a   1.000
_cell.length_b   1.000
_cell.length_c   1.000
_cell.angle_alpha   90.00
_cell.angle_beta   90.00
_cell.angle_gamma   90.00
#
_symmetry.space_group_name_H-M   'P 1'
#
loop_
_entity.id
_entity.type
_entity.pdbx_description
1 polymer ?
#
loop_
_entity_poly.entity_id
_entity_poly.type
_entity_poly.pdbx_seq_one_letter_code
_entity_poly.pdbx_strand_id
1 'polypeptide(L)'
;DPSDNLPGIPGVGEKTAAKWINQFGSFAELVERVDEVKGKAGQNLRDHLESVKLNRRLTELERRVELPRTVTDLERTAYDRKGV
;
A
#
# COMPACT_ATOMS: atom_id res chain seq x y z
N ASP A 1 -6.09 6.69 0.51
CA ASP A 1 -5.59 7.33 -0.70
C ASP A 1 -6.75 7.97 -1.44
N PRO A 2 -7.00 9.28 -1.29
CA PRO A 2 -8.14 9.93 -1.92
C PRO A 2 -8.09 9.87 -3.45
N SER A 3 -6.90 9.83 -4.05
CA SER A 3 -6.75 9.79 -5.51
C SER A 3 -7.22 8.45 -6.10
N ASP A 4 -6.99 7.37 -5.37
CA ASP A 4 -7.42 6.01 -5.73
C ASP A 4 -8.77 5.61 -5.09
N ASN A 5 -9.51 6.57 -4.53
CA ASN A 5 -10.77 6.34 -3.80
C ASN A 5 -10.65 5.34 -2.63
N LEU A 6 -9.47 5.18 -2.04
CA LEU A 6 -9.23 4.28 -0.92
C LEU A 6 -9.51 5.00 0.41
N PRO A 7 -10.60 4.65 1.14
CA PRO A 7 -10.96 5.32 2.37
C PRO A 7 -9.95 5.03 3.48
N GLY A 8 -9.61 6.06 4.26
CA GLY A 8 -8.80 5.91 5.47
C GLY A 8 -9.64 5.49 6.69
N ILE A 9 -8.98 5.36 7.84
CA ILE A 9 -9.65 5.15 9.12
C ILE A 9 -10.10 6.52 9.66
N PRO A 10 -11.37 6.74 10.01
CA PRO A 10 -11.83 7.99 10.60
C PRO A 10 -11.03 8.38 11.84
N GLY A 11 -10.57 9.64 11.90
CA GLY A 11 -9.80 10.15 13.03
C GLY A 11 -8.36 9.63 13.14
N VAL A 12 -7.87 8.86 12.16
CA VAL A 12 -6.47 8.42 12.09
C VAL A 12 -5.81 9.06 10.87
N GLY A 13 -4.89 9.97 11.14
CA GLY A 13 -4.04 10.57 10.10
C GLY A 13 -2.68 9.86 9.97
N GLU A 14 -1.90 10.29 8.96
CA GLU A 14 -0.58 9.74 8.63
C GLU A 14 0.36 9.64 9.84
N LYS A 15 0.45 10.69 10.67
CA LYS A 15 1.30 10.69 11.87
C LYS A 15 0.95 9.57 12.86
N THR A 16 -0.33 9.26 13.01
CA THR A 16 -0.78 8.21 13.93
C THR A 16 -0.50 6.83 13.34
N ALA A 17 -0.76 6.65 12.04
CA ALA A 17 -0.42 5.41 11.34
C ALA A 17 1.10 5.14 11.37
N ALA A 18 1.92 6.14 11.06
CA ALA A 18 3.38 6.04 11.12
C ALA A 18 3.88 5.70 12.53
N LYS A 19 3.29 6.31 13.58
CA LYS A 19 3.61 5.96 14.97
C LYS A 19 3.33 4.48 15.25
N TRP A 20 2.20 3.94 14.79
CA TRP A 20 1.89 2.53 14.97
C TRP A 20 2.85 1.62 14.23
N ILE A 21 3.16 1.91 12.96
CA ILE A 21 4.14 1.11 12.21
C ILE A 21 5.50 1.12 12.90
N ASN A 22 5.97 2.27 13.40
CA ASN A 22 7.22 2.34 14.14
C ASN A 22 7.18 1.61 15.49
N GLN A 23 6.04 1.65 16.19
CA GLN A 23 5.87 1.00 17.49
C GLN A 23 5.76 -0.53 17.38
N PHE A 24 5.04 -1.03 16.38
CA PHE A 24 4.76 -2.46 16.19
C PHE A 24 5.74 -3.10 15.19
N GLY A 25 6.53 -2.32 14.46
CA GLY A 25 7.56 -2.78 13.52
C GLY A 25 7.04 -3.02 12.11
N SER A 26 5.81 -3.50 11.94
CA SER A 26 5.19 -3.67 10.63
C SER A 26 3.67 -3.58 10.67
N PHE A 27 3.04 -3.51 9.49
CA PHE A 27 1.59 -3.60 9.39
C PHE A 27 1.07 -4.98 9.83
N ALA A 28 1.79 -6.06 9.52
CA ALA A 28 1.40 -7.42 9.93
C ALA A 28 1.40 -7.54 11.46
N GLU A 29 2.48 -7.10 12.11
CA GLU A 29 2.58 -7.09 13.58
C GLU A 29 1.50 -6.22 14.24
N LEU A 30 1.18 -5.08 13.64
CA LEU A 30 0.09 -4.22 14.11
C LEU A 30 -1.27 -4.93 14.03
N VAL A 31 -1.53 -5.69 12.97
CA VAL A 31 -2.78 -6.43 12.78
C VAL A 31 -2.90 -7.56 13.80
N GLU A 32 -1.82 -8.31 14.05
CA GLU A 32 -1.80 -9.40 15.03
C GLU A 32 -2.03 -8.91 16.46
N ARG A 33 -1.58 -7.68 16.76
CA ARG A 33 -1.64 -7.08 18.09
C ARG A 33 -2.61 -5.90 18.16
N VAL A 34 -3.62 -5.88 17.29
CA VAL A 34 -4.53 -4.75 17.11
C VAL A 34 -5.23 -4.34 18.41
N ASP A 35 -5.47 -5.28 19.32
CA ASP A 35 -6.10 -5.05 20.63
C ASP A 35 -5.25 -4.24 21.61
N GLU A 36 -3.95 -4.12 21.37
CA GLU A 36 -3.05 -3.27 22.15
C GLU A 36 -3.23 -1.79 21.84
N VAL A 37 -3.77 -1.45 20.66
CA VAL A 37 -4.08 -0.06 20.30
C VAL A 37 -5.31 0.40 21.09
N LYS A 38 -5.09 1.26 22.09
CA LYS A 38 -6.14 1.75 22.99
C LYS A 38 -6.77 3.05 22.51
N GLY A 39 -7.86 3.45 23.18
CA GLY A 39 -8.59 4.70 22.94
C GLY A 39 -9.45 4.69 21.68
N LYS A 40 -10.03 5.84 21.35
CA LYS A 40 -10.98 5.97 20.23
C LYS A 40 -10.34 5.62 18.88
N ALA A 41 -9.08 5.99 18.67
CA ALA A 41 -8.34 5.64 17.46
C ALA A 41 -8.14 4.12 17.30
N GLY A 42 -7.87 3.41 18.41
CA GLY A 42 -7.77 1.95 18.40
C GLY A 42 -9.11 1.26 18.13
N GLN A 43 -10.22 1.82 18.64
CA GLN A 43 -11.54 1.33 18.29
C GLN A 43 -11.82 1.50 16.80
N ASN A 44 -11.57 2.69 16.25
CA ASN A 44 -11.76 2.94 14.82
C ASN A 44 -10.85 2.03 13.96
N LEU A 45 -9.61 1.76 14.39
CA LEU A 45 -8.74 0.80 13.71
C LEU A 45 -9.36 -0.60 13.64
N ARG A 46 -9.92 -1.10 14.75
CA ARG A 46 -10.60 -2.41 14.79
C ARG A 46 -11.86 -2.42 13.92
N ASP A 47 -12.68 -1.37 14.02
CA ASP A 47 -13.93 -1.24 13.25
C ASP A 47 -13.69 -1.19 11.73
N HIS A 48 -12.52 -0.74 11.30
CA HIS A 48 -12.15 -0.58 9.89
C HIS A 48 -11.04 -1.53 9.42
N LEU A 49 -10.65 -2.52 10.23
CA LEU A 49 -9.46 -3.34 10.00
C LEU A 49 -9.48 -4.06 8.64
N GLU A 50 -10.61 -4.63 8.25
CA GLU A 50 -10.74 -5.35 6.97
C GLU A 50 -10.59 -4.42 5.76
N SER A 51 -11.10 -3.19 5.85
CA SER A 51 -10.90 -2.18 4.81
C SER A 51 -9.42 -1.80 4.68
N VAL A 52 -8.72 -1.66 5.81
CA VAL A 52 -7.28 -1.35 5.81
C VAL A 52 -6.47 -2.49 5.22
N LYS A 53 -6.79 -3.75 5.54
CA LYS A 53 -6.17 -4.93 4.92
C LYS A 53 -6.40 -4.96 3.41
N LEU A 54 -7.61 -4.67 2.95
CA LEU A 54 -7.93 -4.57 1.53
C LEU A 54 -7.12 -3.46 0.85
N ASN A 55 -7.08 -2.26 1.44
CA ASN A 55 -6.30 -1.15 0.91
C ASN A 55 -4.82 -1.50 0.81
N ARG A 56 -4.25 -2.21 1.81
CA ARG A 56 -2.87 -2.68 1.76
C ARG A 56 -2.63 -3.60 0.56
N ARG A 57 -3.55 -4.51 0.27
CA ARG A 57 -3.47 -5.41 -0.90
C ARG A 57 -3.60 -4.64 -2.22
N LEU A 58 -4.53 -3.69 -2.30
CA LEU A 58 -4.76 -2.92 -3.52
C LEU A 58 -3.58 -1.99 -3.88
N THR A 59 -2.90 -1.47 -2.86
CA THR A 59 -1.74 -0.57 -3.03
C THR A 59 -0.41 -1.30 -3.21
N GLU A 60 -0.39 -2.62 -3.06
CA GLU A 60 0.82 -3.41 -3.23
C GLU A 60 1.12 -3.63 -4.71
N LEU A 61 2.31 -3.21 -5.16
CA LEU A 61 2.77 -3.44 -6.53
C LEU A 61 3.04 -4.93 -6.76
N GLU A 62 2.42 -5.49 -7.80
CA GLU A 62 2.78 -6.82 -8.31
C GLU A 62 4.15 -6.77 -8.98
N ARG A 63 5.10 -7.55 -8.47
CA ARG A 63 6.51 -7.55 -8.92
C ARG A 63 6.81 -8.67 -9.92
N ARG A 64 5.85 -9.55 -10.17
CA ARG A 64 6.00 -10.75 -11.02
C ARG A 64 5.11 -10.68 -12.26
N VAL A 65 4.77 -9.47 -12.70
CA VAL A 65 4.10 -9.27 -13.98
C VAL A 65 5.03 -9.78 -15.08
N GLU A 66 4.50 -10.62 -15.97
CA GLU A 66 5.24 -11.07 -17.15
C GLU A 66 5.53 -9.88 -18.07
N LEU A 67 6.80 -9.68 -18.39
CA LEU A 67 7.23 -8.64 -19.31
C LEU A 67 7.68 -9.31 -20.62
N PRO A 68 7.05 -8.99 -21.77
CA PRO A 68 7.39 -9.59 -23.05
C PRO A 68 8.75 -9.13 -23.59
N ARG A 69 9.36 -8.14 -22.93
CA ARG A 69 10.65 -7.55 -23.27
C ARG A 69 11.55 -7.58 -22.05
N THR A 70 12.80 -7.91 -22.29
CA THR A 70 13.90 -7.85 -21.32
C THR A 70 14.55 -6.46 -21.36
N VAL A 71 15.41 -6.18 -20.38
CA VAL A 71 16.17 -4.93 -20.33
C VAL A 71 17.02 -4.75 -21.60
N THR A 72 17.58 -5.82 -22.15
CA THR A 72 18.39 -5.78 -23.38
C THR A 72 17.59 -5.45 -24.64
N ASP A 73 16.27 -5.69 -24.64
CA ASP A 73 15.41 -5.29 -25.75
C ASP A 73 15.13 -3.77 -25.79
N LEU A 74 15.50 -3.04 -24.72
CA LEU A 74 15.21 -1.61 -24.55
C LEU A 74 16.42 -0.73 -24.88
N GLU A 75 17.43 -1.27 -25.57
CA GLU A 75 18.56 -0.48 -26.05
C GLU A 75 18.08 0.66 -26.96
N ARG A 76 18.67 1.84 -26.78
CA ARG A 76 18.31 3.02 -27.57
C ARG A 76 18.76 2.81 -29.02
N THR A 77 17.79 2.64 -29.92
CA THR A 77 18.04 2.58 -31.36
C THR A 77 17.79 3.93 -32.04
N ALA A 78 18.28 4.06 -33.27
CA ALA A 78 17.89 5.19 -34.12
C ALA A 78 16.37 5.15 -34.38
N TYR A 79 15.76 6.32 -34.46
CA TYR A 79 14.34 6.46 -34.78
C TYR A 79 14.03 5.80 -36.13
N ASP A 80 13.07 4.88 -36.17
CA ASP A 80 12.61 4.27 -37.41
C ASP A 80 11.75 5.26 -38.20
N ARG A 81 12.33 5.80 -39.29
CA ARG A 81 11.67 6.76 -40.18
C ARG A 81 10.72 6.14 -41.18
N LYS A 82 10.68 4.81 -41.31
CA LYS A 82 9.90 4.09 -42.32
C LYS A 82 8.76 3.27 -41.74
N GLY A 83 8.45 3.45 -40.45
CA GLY A 83 7.55 2.60 -39.65
C GLY A 83 6.47 1.89 -40.47
N VAL A 84 6.47 0.56 -40.38
CA VAL A 84 5.35 -0.28 -40.82
C VAL A 84 4.12 0.07 -40.00
#